data_AF-A0A3C1KZA1-F1
#
_entry.id   AF-A0A3C1KZA1-F1
#
_cell.length_a   1.000
_cell.length_b   1.000
_cell.length_c   1.000
_cell.angle_alpha   90.00
_cell.angle_beta   90.00
_cell.angle_gamma   90.00
#
_symmetry.space_group_name_H-M   'P 1'
#
loop_
_entity.id
_entity.type
_entity.pdbx_description
1 polymer ?
#
loop_
_entity_poly.entity_id
_entity_poly.type
_entity_poly.pdbx_seq_one_letter_code
_entity_poly.pdbx_strand_id
1 'polypeptide(L)'
;MNVALLSRHKVHIAWFIFIALTGACSENSELAPVKDISVLSDALEVSDAQTSDDVASADALTDVINDATTSSPTDSSTPKPDTSETEVSDLVDAAADSESVDSSAAQDSIVVLDSQGNDSAMTDSIAATDAASPSLYLLSFGPPPTAVGLPQPLPKGVPLYQIDVATGKGKTICMLNTTDAYPSSTFGRDGKLYGANNTKDRLDIVDPCTCKITGVGPFGYSFIPGITSDQSTGLFGMENTLDILLAINPVTGKGTKIGNYGVNFGNGGATWSDSINGVYAIDANSDSLYTLDPKTGKASLIVKLTKDFGTVGIELHPGNGIIYACTSDSILYTVDPKTGATNPVGKLPHLAACNNLAAPWNKVKCLEAP
;
A
#
# COMPACT_ATOMS: atom_id res chain seq x y z
N MET A 1 -54.60 40.17 -2.50
CA MET A 1 -54.98 40.04 -1.07
C MET A 1 -54.23 38.81 -0.57
N ASN A 2 -53.10 38.96 0.14
CA ASN A 2 -52.94 39.33 1.57
C ASN A 2 -53.08 38.11 2.51
N VAL A 3 -52.27 37.88 3.55
CA VAL A 3 -50.85 38.25 3.84
C VAL A 3 -50.38 37.51 5.12
N ALA A 4 -49.07 37.20 5.27
CA ALA A 4 -48.41 36.68 6.49
C ALA A 4 -48.91 35.30 7.02
N LEU A 5 -48.26 34.60 7.97
CA LEU A 5 -47.06 34.80 8.81
C LEU A 5 -45.97 33.74 8.44
N LEU A 6 -44.64 33.89 8.63
CA LEU A 6 -43.82 34.17 9.83
C LEU A 6 -43.93 33.09 10.92
N SER A 7 -42.86 32.63 11.61
CA SER A 7 -41.50 33.17 11.77
C SER A 7 -40.41 32.08 11.85
N ARG A 8 -39.13 32.50 11.91
CA ARG A 8 -37.93 31.66 12.08
C ARG A 8 -37.68 31.29 13.56
N HIS A 9 -36.80 30.32 13.82
CA HIS A 9 -36.14 30.12 15.12
C HIS A 9 -34.61 30.02 14.93
N LYS A 10 -33.84 30.57 15.87
CA LYS A 10 -32.36 30.56 15.89
C LYS A 10 -31.85 30.96 17.29
N VAL A 11 -30.71 30.39 17.72
CA VAL A 11 -29.94 30.71 18.96
C VAL A 11 -30.74 30.40 20.26
N HIS A 12 -30.21 29.83 21.36
CA HIS A 12 -28.85 29.76 21.90
C HIS A 12 -28.48 28.37 22.48
N ILE A 13 -27.17 28.07 22.48
CA ILE A 13 -26.55 27.06 23.37
C ILE A 13 -25.85 27.84 24.49
N ALA A 14 -26.12 27.49 25.74
CA ALA A 14 -25.49 28.10 26.91
C ALA A 14 -24.21 27.34 27.32
N TRP A 15 -23.14 28.09 27.62
CA TRP A 15 -21.95 27.54 28.27
C TRP A 15 -22.21 27.34 29.77
N PHE A 16 -21.62 26.29 30.35
CA PHE A 16 -21.35 26.22 31.79
C PHE A 16 -19.91 25.79 32.02
N ILE A 17 -19.09 26.74 32.47
CA ILE A 17 -17.83 26.47 33.16
C ILE A 17 -18.16 26.34 34.65
N PHE A 18 -17.57 25.38 35.34
CA PHE A 18 -17.51 25.38 36.79
C PHE A 18 -16.08 25.12 37.26
N ILE A 19 -15.47 26.14 37.86
CA ILE A 19 -14.22 26.04 38.60
C ILE A 19 -14.59 26.05 40.08
N ALA A 20 -14.06 25.10 40.85
CA ALA A 20 -14.14 25.12 42.31
C ALA A 20 -12.73 24.87 42.86
N LEU A 21 -12.19 25.85 43.58
CA LEU A 21 -10.86 25.79 44.18
C LEU A 21 -10.95 26.23 45.64
N THR A 22 -10.81 25.28 46.56
CA THR A 22 -10.70 25.52 48.01
C THR A 22 -9.76 24.47 48.60
N GLY A 23 -8.66 24.90 49.22
CA GLY A 23 -7.75 24.02 49.95
C GLY A 23 -7.78 24.30 51.46
N ALA A 24 -7.49 23.26 52.24
CA ALA A 24 -7.13 23.33 53.66
C ALA A 24 -6.28 22.10 54.01
N CYS A 25 -5.46 22.19 55.06
CA CYS A 25 -4.42 21.20 55.38
C CYS A 25 -4.80 20.27 56.53
N SER A 26 -4.24 19.06 56.53
CA SER A 26 -3.80 18.36 57.75
C SER A 26 -2.62 17.41 57.42
N GLU A 27 -1.93 16.91 58.44
CA GLU A 27 -0.56 16.38 58.34
C GLU A 27 -0.47 14.85 58.54
N ASN A 28 0.72 14.30 58.23
CA ASN A 28 1.26 12.97 58.65
C ASN A 28 0.52 11.73 58.09
N SER A 29 1.15 10.55 57.92
CA SER A 29 2.54 10.05 57.86
C SER A 29 2.48 8.68 57.14
N GLU A 30 3.51 8.04 56.57
CA GLU A 30 4.93 7.89 56.91
C GLU A 30 5.79 7.72 55.62
N LEU A 31 7.13 7.79 55.73
CA LEU A 31 8.07 7.44 54.67
C LEU A 31 9.04 6.34 55.14
N ALA A 32 9.21 5.30 54.33
CA ALA A 32 10.23 4.27 54.54
C ALA A 32 11.59 4.71 53.95
N PRO A 33 12.73 4.42 54.60
CA PRO A 33 14.02 4.99 54.21
C PRO A 33 14.70 4.23 53.06
N VAL A 34 15.23 4.98 52.08
CA VAL A 34 16.25 4.52 51.15
C VAL A 34 17.62 4.91 51.71
N LYS A 35 18.61 4.00 51.66
CA LYS A 35 19.97 4.24 52.17
C LYS A 35 20.86 4.95 51.17
N ASP A 36 21.83 5.70 51.70
CA ASP A 36 22.88 6.38 50.97
C ASP A 36 23.79 5.42 50.17
N ILE A 37 24.19 5.86 48.97
CA ILE A 37 25.55 5.62 48.46
C ILE A 37 26.11 6.97 48.02
N SER A 38 27.28 7.32 48.53
CA SER A 38 27.89 8.64 48.36
C SER A 38 28.90 8.70 47.21
N VAL A 39 28.80 9.79 46.43
CA VAL A 39 29.91 10.54 45.84
C VAL A 39 30.98 9.77 45.05
N LEU A 40 31.04 10.06 43.74
CA LEU A 40 32.30 10.48 43.13
C LEU A 40 32.02 11.49 42.03
N SER A 41 32.55 12.69 42.21
CA SER A 41 32.50 13.80 41.26
C SER A 41 33.82 13.93 40.52
N ASP A 42 33.78 14.23 39.23
CA ASP A 42 34.82 15.07 38.63
C ASP A 42 34.21 15.93 37.52
N ALA A 43 34.80 17.10 37.28
CA ALA A 43 34.15 18.20 36.56
C ALA A 43 34.77 18.48 35.18
N LEU A 44 33.97 19.07 34.29
CA LEU A 44 34.45 19.75 33.09
C LEU A 44 33.51 20.93 32.76
N GLU A 45 33.89 22.12 33.24
CA GLU A 45 33.26 23.38 32.85
C GLU A 45 33.85 23.89 31.53
N VAL A 46 33.01 24.45 30.65
CA VAL A 46 33.39 25.52 29.71
C VAL A 46 32.27 26.55 29.72
N SER A 47 32.62 27.83 29.71
CA SER A 47 31.76 28.96 30.11
C SER A 47 30.94 29.59 28.97
N ASP A 48 29.75 30.08 29.32
CA ASP A 48 29.05 31.12 28.56
C ASP A 48 29.82 32.46 28.57
N ALA A 49 29.63 33.27 27.51
CA ALA A 49 29.97 34.68 27.48
C ALA A 49 29.00 35.45 26.56
N GLN A 50 28.48 36.60 27.03
CA GLN A 50 27.65 37.54 26.26
C GLN A 50 28.42 38.84 25.93
N THR A 51 27.71 39.79 25.30
CA THR A 51 28.06 41.18 24.91
C THR A 51 28.82 41.34 23.57
N SER A 52 28.54 42.36 22.73
CA SER A 52 27.40 43.30 22.66
C SER A 52 27.40 44.13 21.36
N ASP A 53 26.20 44.35 20.79
CA ASP A 53 25.68 45.56 20.10
C ASP A 53 26.39 46.21 18.88
N ASP A 54 25.63 47.12 18.21
CA ASP A 54 25.94 47.99 17.05
C ASP A 54 26.18 47.28 15.68
N VAL A 55 25.74 47.76 14.49
CA VAL A 55 25.22 49.08 14.03
C VAL A 55 23.96 48.88 13.12
N ALA A 56 23.16 49.92 12.87
CA ALA A 56 21.94 49.90 12.03
C ALA A 56 22.03 50.75 10.72
N SER A 57 20.96 50.70 9.88
CA SER A 57 20.70 51.53 8.66
C SER A 57 21.53 51.23 7.38
N ALA A 58 21.07 51.50 6.14
CA ALA A 58 19.75 51.93 5.62
C ALA A 58 19.55 51.67 4.09
N ASP A 59 18.32 51.97 3.65
CA ASP A 59 17.64 51.94 2.34
C ASP A 59 18.33 52.38 1.00
N ALA A 60 18.06 51.56 -0.05
CA ALA A 60 17.30 51.85 -1.29
C ALA A 60 17.83 52.71 -2.49
N LEU A 61 17.01 52.67 -3.59
CA LEU A 61 17.09 53.31 -4.93
C LEU A 61 18.17 52.76 -5.89
N THR A 62 18.04 52.70 -7.23
CA THR A 62 16.97 52.95 -8.25
C THR A 62 17.28 52.04 -9.47
N ASP A 63 16.35 51.39 -10.18
CA ASP A 63 15.25 51.84 -11.07
C ASP A 63 15.69 52.30 -12.49
N VAL A 64 15.18 51.62 -13.54
CA VAL A 64 15.18 51.98 -14.98
C VAL A 64 13.97 51.31 -15.65
N ILE A 65 13.25 52.03 -16.53
CA ILE A 65 11.89 51.70 -17.00
C ILE A 65 11.84 51.39 -18.52
N ASN A 66 11.00 50.41 -18.89
CA ASN A 66 10.13 50.31 -20.10
C ASN A 66 9.62 48.83 -20.19
N ASP A 67 8.34 48.45 -20.30
CA ASP A 67 7.17 48.98 -21.05
C ASP A 67 7.29 48.74 -22.58
N ALA A 68 6.32 48.19 -23.33
CA ALA A 68 4.89 47.96 -23.04
C ALA A 68 4.27 46.71 -23.75
N THR A 69 3.08 46.30 -23.28
CA THR A 69 1.90 45.69 -23.99
C THR A 69 2.12 44.84 -25.27
N THR A 70 1.78 43.54 -25.34
CA THR A 70 0.43 42.88 -25.40
C THR A 70 -0.51 43.26 -26.56
N SER A 71 -0.79 42.33 -27.48
CA SER A 71 -2.15 41.90 -27.92
C SER A 71 -2.13 40.96 -29.15
N SER A 72 -3.07 40.00 -29.22
CA SER A 72 -3.46 39.27 -30.45
C SER A 72 -4.78 39.81 -31.00
N PRO A 73 -5.10 39.59 -32.29
CA PRO A 73 -6.31 38.79 -32.58
C PRO A 73 -6.24 37.88 -33.84
N THR A 74 -7.35 37.18 -34.09
CA THR A 74 -7.77 36.34 -35.23
C THR A 74 -7.71 37.06 -36.61
N ASP A 75 -7.83 36.44 -37.80
CA ASP A 75 -8.63 35.28 -38.24
C ASP A 75 -8.20 34.70 -39.63
N SER A 76 -8.74 33.53 -40.00
CA SER A 76 -9.02 32.93 -41.34
C SER A 76 -8.30 33.39 -42.63
N SER A 77 -7.70 32.43 -43.36
CA SER A 77 -8.18 32.01 -44.71
C SER A 77 -7.27 30.95 -45.39
N THR A 78 -7.84 30.18 -46.34
CA THR A 78 -7.11 29.31 -47.30
C THR A 78 -7.50 29.70 -48.73
N PRO A 79 -6.64 29.44 -49.75
CA PRO A 79 -6.92 28.29 -50.63
C PRO A 79 -5.67 27.56 -51.22
N LYS A 80 -5.90 26.36 -51.78
CA LYS A 80 -5.03 25.64 -52.75
C LYS A 80 -5.22 26.24 -54.18
N PRO A 81 -4.43 25.95 -55.24
CA PRO A 81 -3.90 24.64 -55.72
C PRO A 81 -2.34 24.64 -55.80
N ASP A 82 -1.58 23.73 -56.44
CA ASP A 82 -1.86 22.80 -57.55
C ASP A 82 -0.90 21.57 -57.65
N THR A 83 -1.15 20.68 -58.65
CA THR A 83 -0.35 19.61 -59.35
C THR A 83 1.09 19.23 -58.92
N SER A 84 1.64 18.03 -59.20
CA SER A 84 1.23 16.82 -59.98
C SER A 84 1.81 15.55 -59.30
N GLU A 85 1.06 14.46 -59.05
CA GLU A 85 0.69 13.38 -60.00
C GLU A 85 1.84 12.60 -60.65
N THR A 86 1.89 11.28 -60.38
CA THR A 86 2.12 10.20 -61.37
C THR A 86 1.58 8.88 -60.79
N GLU A 87 0.62 8.24 -61.45
CA GLU A 87 0.20 6.85 -61.17
C GLU A 87 0.64 5.91 -62.30
N VAL A 88 0.82 4.62 -61.99
CA VAL A 88 0.39 3.52 -62.88
C VAL A 88 -0.01 2.30 -62.02
N SER A 89 -0.95 1.49 -62.49
CA SER A 89 -1.61 0.42 -61.75
C SER A 89 -1.47 -0.99 -62.37
N ASP A 90 -1.69 -2.00 -61.53
CA ASP A 90 -2.30 -3.33 -61.72
C ASP A 90 -2.03 -4.22 -62.96
N LEU A 91 -1.88 -5.53 -62.69
CA LEU A 91 -2.80 -6.65 -63.07
C LEU A 91 -2.11 -8.01 -62.71
N VAL A 92 -2.74 -8.91 -61.93
CA VAL A 92 -3.59 -10.07 -62.33
C VAL A 92 -2.81 -11.18 -63.09
N ASP A 93 -2.95 -12.49 -62.83
CA ASP A 93 -3.90 -13.32 -62.02
C ASP A 93 -3.06 -14.33 -61.14
N ALA A 94 -3.49 -15.42 -60.47
CA ALA A 94 -4.72 -16.23 -60.39
C ALA A 94 -4.81 -17.00 -59.03
N ALA A 95 -5.79 -17.89 -58.85
CA ALA A 95 -6.07 -18.59 -57.57
C ALA A 95 -6.46 -20.09 -57.67
N ALA A 96 -6.23 -20.85 -56.58
CA ALA A 96 -6.88 -22.09 -56.12
C ALA A 96 -6.38 -22.38 -54.67
N ASP A 97 -7.16 -22.67 -53.62
CA ASP A 97 -8.19 -23.72 -53.41
C ASP A 97 -7.57 -25.13 -53.29
N SER A 98 -7.86 -26.01 -52.31
CA SER A 98 -8.66 -26.01 -51.05
C SER A 98 -7.99 -27.01 -50.06
N GLU A 99 -8.42 -27.39 -48.83
CA GLU A 99 -9.67 -27.32 -48.03
C GLU A 99 -9.37 -26.95 -46.53
N SER A 100 -10.18 -27.40 -45.55
CA SER A 100 -9.99 -27.24 -44.09
C SER A 100 -10.30 -28.53 -43.31
N VAL A 101 -9.52 -28.89 -42.29
CA VAL A 101 -9.79 -30.05 -41.40
C VAL A 101 -9.48 -29.73 -39.92
N ASP A 102 -10.35 -30.19 -39.02
CA ASP A 102 -10.21 -30.14 -37.56
C ASP A 102 -9.86 -31.54 -37.00
N SER A 103 -8.94 -31.63 -36.03
CA SER A 103 -9.08 -32.44 -34.80
C SER A 103 -7.78 -32.65 -34.00
N SER A 104 -7.94 -32.60 -32.67
CA SER A 104 -7.18 -33.30 -31.60
C SER A 104 -5.70 -33.69 -31.77
N ALA A 105 -4.87 -33.03 -30.94
CA ALA A 105 -3.85 -33.63 -30.06
C ALA A 105 -3.09 -34.90 -30.50
N ALA A 106 -1.80 -34.71 -30.84
CA ALA A 106 -0.76 -35.72 -30.67
C ALA A 106 0.42 -35.10 -29.89
N GLN A 107 0.96 -35.80 -28.89
CA GLN A 107 2.20 -35.41 -28.21
C GLN A 107 3.38 -36.01 -28.96
N ASP A 108 4.28 -35.15 -29.47
CA ASP A 108 5.48 -35.58 -30.17
C ASP A 108 6.40 -36.36 -29.23
N SER A 109 6.66 -37.62 -29.59
CA SER A 109 7.31 -38.61 -28.73
C SER A 109 8.59 -39.10 -29.40
N ILE A 110 9.71 -38.45 -29.08
CA ILE A 110 11.03 -38.76 -29.64
C ILE A 110 11.47 -40.16 -29.23
N VAL A 111 11.43 -41.11 -30.16
CA VAL A 111 11.96 -42.47 -29.98
C VAL A 111 13.46 -42.47 -30.26
N VAL A 112 14.27 -42.68 -29.22
CA VAL A 112 15.69 -43.01 -29.35
C VAL A 112 15.83 -44.52 -29.39
N LEU A 113 16.31 -45.08 -30.51
CA LEU A 113 16.58 -46.50 -30.66
C LEU A 113 18.02 -46.81 -30.23
N ASP A 114 18.20 -47.83 -29.38
CA ASP A 114 19.51 -48.45 -29.16
C ASP A 114 19.75 -49.63 -30.11
N SER A 115 20.93 -50.26 -30.01
CA SER A 115 21.42 -51.24 -30.97
C SER A 115 21.02 -52.70 -30.70
N GLN A 116 20.11 -52.98 -29.76
CA GLN A 116 19.58 -54.33 -29.51
C GLN A 116 18.05 -54.35 -29.48
N GLY A 117 17.45 -54.30 -30.68
CA GLY A 117 16.00 -54.18 -30.91
C GLY A 117 15.15 -55.28 -30.26
N ASN A 118 14.78 -55.07 -29.01
CA ASN A 118 13.80 -55.83 -28.25
C ASN A 118 12.87 -54.83 -27.56
N ASP A 119 11.55 -55.01 -27.74
CA ASP A 119 10.58 -54.12 -27.10
C ASP A 119 10.58 -54.35 -25.58
N SER A 120 10.95 -53.31 -24.84
CA SER A 120 11.01 -53.32 -23.38
C SER A 120 10.72 -51.92 -22.90
N ALA A 121 9.42 -51.62 -22.82
CA ALA A 121 8.91 -50.38 -22.24
C ALA A 121 9.43 -50.20 -20.81
N MET A 122 10.55 -49.49 -20.66
CA MET A 122 10.86 -48.77 -19.44
C MET A 122 9.81 -47.66 -19.28
N THR A 123 8.67 -48.04 -18.70
CA THR A 123 7.89 -47.10 -17.90
C THR A 123 8.73 -46.73 -16.69
N ASP A 124 9.72 -45.85 -16.89
CA ASP A 124 10.47 -45.24 -15.81
C ASP A 124 9.47 -44.40 -15.02
N SER A 125 8.92 -45.03 -13.99
CA SER A 125 7.92 -44.41 -13.15
C SER A 125 8.61 -43.39 -12.29
N ILE A 126 8.73 -42.18 -12.86
CA ILE A 126 8.66 -40.93 -12.11
C ILE A 126 7.30 -40.95 -11.40
N ALA A 127 7.24 -41.70 -10.31
CA ALA A 127 6.35 -41.47 -9.20
C ALA A 127 6.75 -40.11 -8.65
N ALA A 128 6.27 -39.07 -9.33
CA ALA A 128 6.13 -37.75 -8.77
C ALA A 128 5.28 -37.96 -7.51
N THR A 129 5.96 -38.07 -6.37
CA THR A 129 5.28 -38.02 -5.08
C THR A 129 4.54 -36.71 -5.09
N ASP A 130 3.21 -36.78 -5.06
CA ASP A 130 2.31 -35.63 -5.08
C ASP A 130 2.36 -34.92 -3.71
N ALA A 131 3.56 -34.44 -3.39
CA ALA A 131 3.83 -33.41 -2.42
C ALA A 131 3.34 -32.11 -3.05
N ALA A 132 2.01 -31.97 -3.09
CA ALA A 132 1.31 -30.81 -3.59
C ALA A 132 2.00 -29.55 -3.07
N SER A 133 2.49 -28.72 -4.00
CA SER A 133 3.27 -27.54 -3.64
C SER A 133 2.46 -26.69 -2.66
N PRO A 134 3.04 -26.31 -1.50
CA PRO A 134 2.27 -25.82 -0.36
C PRO A 134 1.44 -24.61 -0.78
N SER A 135 0.13 -24.70 -0.59
CA SER A 135 -0.85 -23.71 -1.06
C SER A 135 -0.43 -22.29 -0.65
N LEU A 136 -0.07 -21.48 -1.65
CA LEU A 136 0.34 -20.10 -1.42
C LEU A 136 -0.84 -19.29 -0.88
N TYR A 137 -0.57 -18.41 0.08
CA TYR A 137 -1.62 -17.66 0.77
C TYR A 137 -1.21 -16.23 1.09
N LEU A 138 -2.22 -15.37 1.16
CA LEU A 138 -2.12 -14.02 1.70
C LEU A 138 -2.75 -13.97 3.09
N LEU A 139 -2.25 -13.09 3.94
CA LEU A 139 -2.97 -12.64 5.13
C LEU A 139 -3.64 -11.30 4.88
N SER A 140 -4.75 -11.04 5.56
CA SER A 140 -5.43 -9.75 5.53
C SER A 140 -6.20 -9.51 6.82
N PHE A 141 -6.10 -8.30 7.35
CA PHE A 141 -6.98 -7.81 8.39
C PHE A 141 -8.33 -7.43 7.77
N GLY A 142 -9.41 -7.92 8.35
CA GLY A 142 -10.76 -7.50 7.97
C GLY A 142 -11.17 -6.14 8.55
N PRO A 143 -12.39 -5.69 8.26
CA PRO A 143 -12.92 -4.45 8.83
C PRO A 143 -13.03 -4.53 10.36
N PRO A 144 -12.70 -3.45 11.09
CA PRO A 144 -12.93 -3.39 12.53
C PRO A 144 -14.43 -3.36 12.86
N PRO A 145 -14.84 -3.73 14.09
CA PRO A 145 -16.25 -3.70 14.50
C PRO A 145 -16.94 -2.33 14.38
N THR A 146 -16.15 -1.26 14.31
CA THR A 146 -16.58 0.14 14.13
C THR A 146 -16.84 0.53 12.66
N ALA A 147 -16.57 -0.35 11.69
CA ALA A 147 -16.75 -0.05 10.28
C ALA A 147 -18.24 0.08 9.88
N VAL A 148 -18.53 1.09 9.05
CA VAL A 148 -19.88 1.37 8.56
C VAL A 148 -20.33 0.29 7.58
N GLY A 149 -21.61 -0.10 7.64
CA GLY A 149 -22.23 -1.04 6.71
C GLY A 149 -22.08 -2.52 7.07
N LEU A 150 -21.42 -2.86 8.18
CA LEU A 150 -21.28 -4.25 8.62
C LEU A 150 -22.65 -4.90 8.99
N PRO A 151 -22.87 -6.17 8.61
CA PRO A 151 -24.06 -6.91 9.01
C PRO A 151 -24.07 -7.16 10.53
N GLN A 152 -25.27 -7.33 11.09
CA GLN A 152 -25.44 -7.65 12.51
C GLN A 152 -25.54 -9.18 12.74
N PRO A 153 -24.99 -9.70 13.85
CA PRO A 153 -24.24 -8.98 14.89
C PRO A 153 -22.81 -8.61 14.46
N LEU A 154 -22.33 -7.45 14.92
CA LEU A 154 -20.95 -7.01 14.68
C LEU A 154 -19.91 -8.05 15.19
N PRO A 155 -18.75 -8.18 14.53
CA PRO A 155 -17.66 -9.00 15.04
C PRO A 155 -17.14 -8.44 16.37
N LYS A 156 -16.60 -9.29 17.24
CA LYS A 156 -16.09 -8.90 18.58
C LYS A 156 -14.65 -8.35 18.56
N GLY A 157 -14.09 -8.15 17.38
CA GLY A 157 -12.72 -7.69 17.13
C GLY A 157 -12.42 -7.68 15.64
N VAL A 158 -11.20 -7.31 15.25
CA VAL A 158 -10.74 -7.39 13.85
C VAL A 158 -10.47 -8.85 13.48
N PRO A 159 -11.12 -9.45 12.46
CA PRO A 159 -10.75 -10.79 12.00
C PRO A 159 -9.42 -10.75 11.24
N LEU A 160 -8.57 -11.75 11.46
CA LEU A 160 -7.40 -12.02 10.62
C LEU A 160 -7.73 -13.19 9.69
N TYR A 161 -7.67 -12.98 8.39
CA TYR A 161 -7.97 -13.99 7.37
C TYR A 161 -6.68 -14.59 6.78
N GLN A 162 -6.71 -15.90 6.52
CA GLN A 162 -5.81 -16.55 5.55
C GLN A 162 -6.58 -16.75 4.25
N ILE A 163 -6.04 -16.26 3.14
CA ILE A 163 -6.65 -16.24 1.80
C ILE A 163 -5.84 -17.12 0.86
N ASP A 164 -6.48 -18.09 0.22
CA ASP A 164 -5.90 -18.91 -0.84
C ASP A 164 -5.75 -18.09 -2.13
N VAL A 165 -4.53 -18.02 -2.69
CA VAL A 165 -4.25 -17.13 -3.84
C VAL A 165 -4.67 -17.70 -5.20
N ALA A 166 -5.14 -18.95 -5.26
CA ALA A 166 -5.63 -19.57 -6.48
C ALA A 166 -7.15 -19.41 -6.65
N THR A 167 -7.87 -19.19 -5.55
CA THR A 167 -9.35 -19.14 -5.51
C THR A 167 -9.94 -17.90 -4.85
N GLY A 168 -9.12 -17.07 -4.20
CA GLY A 168 -9.55 -15.89 -3.42
C GLY A 168 -10.37 -16.21 -2.17
N LYS A 169 -10.68 -17.49 -1.91
CA LYS A 169 -11.41 -17.94 -0.73
C LYS A 169 -10.51 -17.79 0.50
N GLY A 170 -11.09 -17.40 1.62
CA GLY A 170 -10.33 -17.31 2.88
C GLY A 170 -11.07 -17.88 4.08
N LYS A 171 -10.27 -18.29 5.07
CA LYS A 171 -10.73 -18.71 6.40
C LYS A 171 -10.30 -17.66 7.42
N THR A 172 -11.12 -17.40 8.43
CA THR A 172 -10.70 -16.63 9.60
C THR A 172 -9.73 -17.48 10.41
N ILE A 173 -8.49 -17.02 10.59
CA ILE A 173 -7.53 -17.64 11.53
C ILE A 173 -8.02 -17.38 12.96
N CYS A 174 -8.40 -16.13 13.25
CA CYS A 174 -8.79 -15.68 14.58
C CYS A 174 -9.46 -14.30 14.56
N MET A 175 -9.89 -13.85 15.74
CA MET A 175 -10.28 -12.47 16.01
C MET A 175 -9.19 -11.80 16.86
N LEU A 176 -8.61 -10.71 16.38
CA LEU A 176 -7.72 -9.86 17.17
C LEU A 176 -8.54 -9.09 18.22
N ASN A 177 -8.07 -9.02 19.46
CA ASN A 177 -8.74 -8.30 20.55
C ASN A 177 -8.52 -6.79 20.46
N THR A 178 -9.02 -6.17 19.38
CA THR A 178 -9.00 -4.71 19.17
C THR A 178 -10.14 -4.25 18.25
N THR A 179 -10.43 -2.95 18.29
CA THR A 179 -11.31 -2.24 17.35
C THR A 179 -10.54 -1.28 16.42
N ASP A 180 -9.21 -1.36 16.42
CA ASP A 180 -8.34 -0.52 15.58
C ASP A 180 -8.49 -0.82 14.08
N ALA A 181 -8.36 0.20 13.24
CA ALA A 181 -8.32 0.06 11.79
C ALA A 181 -6.89 -0.19 11.29
N TYR A 182 -6.73 -1.24 10.47
CA TYR A 182 -5.48 -1.59 9.79
C TYR A 182 -5.64 -1.41 8.27
N PRO A 183 -5.44 -0.19 7.72
CA PRO A 183 -5.49 0.03 6.28
C PRO A 183 -4.25 -0.51 5.54
N SER A 184 -3.28 -1.12 6.22
CA SER A 184 -2.13 -1.74 5.57
C SER A 184 -1.50 -2.85 6.39
N SER A 185 -0.90 -3.82 5.72
CA SER A 185 -0.22 -4.98 6.31
C SER A 185 0.87 -5.50 5.37
N THR A 186 1.90 -6.15 5.91
CA THR A 186 2.96 -6.81 5.14
C THR A 186 3.75 -7.78 6.02
N PHE A 187 4.51 -8.70 5.43
CA PHE A 187 5.55 -9.43 6.16
C PHE A 187 6.92 -8.76 5.99
N GLY A 188 7.66 -8.61 7.08
CA GLY A 188 9.09 -8.32 7.00
C GLY A 188 9.88 -9.55 6.54
N ARG A 189 11.11 -9.37 6.03
CA ARG A 189 12.02 -10.49 5.72
C ARG A 189 12.41 -11.30 6.97
N ASP A 190 12.22 -10.72 8.15
CA ASP A 190 12.35 -11.37 9.46
C ASP A 190 11.17 -12.33 9.80
N GLY A 191 10.18 -12.45 8.91
CA GLY A 191 9.04 -13.36 9.05
C GLY A 191 7.92 -12.86 9.97
N LYS A 192 7.98 -11.63 10.50
CA LYS A 192 6.87 -11.06 11.27
C LYS A 192 5.82 -10.43 10.37
N LEU A 193 4.54 -10.63 10.69
CA LEU A 193 3.44 -9.85 10.14
C LEU A 193 3.38 -8.50 10.85
N TYR A 194 3.53 -7.42 10.06
CA TYR A 194 3.38 -6.05 10.50
C TYR A 194 2.03 -5.48 10.02
N GLY A 195 1.43 -4.61 10.82
CA GLY A 195 0.22 -3.88 10.49
C GLY A 195 0.37 -2.39 10.78
N ALA A 196 -0.10 -1.54 9.87
CA ALA A 196 -0.20 -0.10 10.10
C ALA A 196 -1.47 0.19 10.90
N ASN A 197 -1.34 0.55 12.17
CA ASN A 197 -2.47 0.84 13.05
C ASN A 197 -2.85 2.32 12.93
N ASN A 198 -3.80 2.62 12.04
CA ASN A 198 -4.28 3.98 11.75
C ASN A 198 -5.12 4.58 12.89
N THR A 199 -5.65 3.76 13.79
CA THR A 199 -6.36 4.26 14.99
C THR A 199 -5.41 4.79 16.07
N LYS A 200 -4.11 4.50 15.95
CA LYS A 200 -3.07 4.83 16.94
C LYS A 200 -1.77 5.37 16.33
N ASP A 201 -1.79 5.72 15.03
CA ASP A 201 -0.68 6.23 14.21
C ASP A 201 0.67 5.53 14.46
N ARG A 202 0.64 4.19 14.48
CA ARG A 202 1.78 3.36 14.92
C ARG A 202 1.93 2.05 14.15
N LEU A 203 3.14 1.50 14.20
CA LEU A 203 3.43 0.15 13.76
C LEU A 203 3.07 -0.87 14.86
N ASP A 204 2.31 -1.89 14.51
CA ASP A 204 2.02 -3.05 15.36
C ASP A 204 2.55 -4.33 14.70
N ILE A 205 3.11 -5.23 15.50
CA ILE A 205 3.38 -6.63 15.11
C ILE A 205 2.16 -7.46 15.51
N VAL A 206 1.70 -8.33 14.61
CA VAL A 206 0.66 -9.32 14.93
C VAL A 206 1.25 -10.72 14.78
N ASP A 207 1.20 -11.52 15.83
CA ASP A 207 1.50 -12.94 15.74
C ASP A 207 0.27 -13.67 15.16
N PRO A 208 0.32 -14.25 13.94
CA PRO A 208 -0.84 -14.94 13.36
C PRO A 208 -1.15 -16.28 14.02
N CYS A 209 -0.24 -16.84 14.82
CA CYS A 209 -0.43 -18.11 15.53
C CYS A 209 -1.17 -17.96 16.86
N THR A 210 -0.93 -16.85 17.58
CA THR A 210 -1.57 -16.56 18.88
C THR A 210 -2.54 -15.38 18.84
N CYS A 211 -2.52 -14.62 17.75
CA CYS A 211 -3.34 -13.42 17.51
C CYS A 211 -3.15 -12.31 18.54
N LYS A 212 -1.98 -12.33 19.18
CA LYS A 212 -1.45 -11.28 20.04
C LYS A 212 -0.94 -10.12 19.18
N ILE A 213 -1.50 -8.94 19.42
CA ILE A 213 -0.93 -7.66 18.95
C ILE A 213 0.18 -7.25 19.91
N THR A 214 1.33 -6.85 19.38
CA THR A 214 2.44 -6.22 20.13
C THR A 214 2.74 -4.88 19.47
N GLY A 215 2.46 -3.78 20.17
CA GLY A 215 2.74 -2.45 19.64
C GLY A 215 4.24 -2.15 19.62
N VAL A 216 4.74 -1.65 18.48
CA VAL A 216 6.16 -1.34 18.29
C VAL A 216 6.44 0.12 18.67
N GLY A 217 5.72 1.06 18.05
CA GLY A 217 5.88 2.48 18.31
C GLY A 217 5.27 3.37 17.23
N PRO A 218 5.08 4.67 17.52
CA PRO A 218 4.42 5.61 16.61
C PRO A 218 5.24 5.86 15.36
N PHE A 219 4.56 6.06 14.22
CA PHE A 219 5.22 6.43 12.97
C PHE A 219 5.83 7.84 13.03
N GLY A 220 5.22 8.75 13.81
CA GLY A 220 5.47 10.20 13.70
C GLY A 220 4.75 10.87 12.53
N TYR A 221 3.89 10.11 11.85
CA TYR A 221 3.04 10.51 10.72
C TYR A 221 1.68 9.81 10.90
N SER A 222 0.61 10.43 10.42
CA SER A 222 -0.73 9.85 10.36
C SER A 222 -1.01 9.17 9.01
N PHE A 223 -2.05 8.34 8.94
CA PHE A 223 -2.62 7.81 7.68
C PHE A 223 -1.60 7.20 6.70
N ILE A 224 -1.09 6.01 7.06
CA ILE A 224 -0.20 5.20 6.22
C ILE A 224 -0.99 4.01 5.64
N PRO A 225 -1.58 4.12 4.42
CA PRO A 225 -2.35 3.04 3.80
C PRO A 225 -1.48 2.03 3.03
N GLY A 226 -0.18 2.32 2.81
CA GLY A 226 0.78 1.35 2.27
C GLY A 226 1.95 1.12 3.22
N ILE A 227 2.21 -0.13 3.63
CA ILE A 227 3.51 -0.55 4.18
C ILE A 227 4.00 -1.79 3.43
N THR A 228 5.31 -1.93 3.27
CA THR A 228 5.93 -3.14 2.70
C THR A 228 7.35 -3.34 3.22
N SER A 229 7.93 -4.53 3.07
CA SER A 229 9.34 -4.81 3.40
C SER A 229 10.32 -3.99 2.56
N ASP A 230 11.57 -3.86 3.00
CA ASP A 230 12.67 -3.41 2.14
C ASP A 230 13.51 -4.59 1.59
N GLN A 231 14.74 -4.28 1.16
CA GLN A 231 15.76 -5.26 0.75
C GLN A 231 16.43 -6.00 1.95
N SER A 232 16.12 -5.60 3.18
CA SER A 232 16.82 -5.98 4.40
C SER A 232 15.80 -6.41 5.48
N THR A 233 15.84 -5.84 6.69
CA THR A 233 14.84 -6.06 7.74
C THR A 233 13.94 -4.84 7.97
N GLY A 234 14.16 -3.74 7.24
CA GLY A 234 13.37 -2.52 7.33
C GLY A 234 12.01 -2.63 6.64
N LEU A 235 11.23 -1.55 6.74
CA LEU A 235 9.96 -1.38 6.04
C LEU A 235 9.96 -0.06 5.28
N PHE A 236 9.26 0.01 4.15
CA PHE A 236 8.81 1.25 3.53
C PHE A 236 7.37 1.57 3.94
N GLY A 237 7.02 2.85 3.99
CA GLY A 237 5.66 3.34 4.22
C GLY A 237 5.27 4.42 3.22
N MET A 238 4.05 4.35 2.70
CA MET A 238 3.40 5.39 1.93
C MET A 238 2.56 6.27 2.87
N GLU A 239 2.87 7.57 2.92
CA GLU A 239 2.10 8.57 3.64
C GLU A 239 1.49 9.54 2.62
N ASN A 240 0.16 9.60 2.56
CA ASN A 240 -0.58 10.22 1.46
C ASN A 240 -1.20 11.59 1.82
N THR A 241 -0.98 12.09 3.04
CA THR A 241 -1.32 13.48 3.44
C THR A 241 -0.29 14.47 2.91
N LEU A 242 0.99 14.07 2.83
CA LEU A 242 2.12 14.89 2.38
C LEU A 242 2.74 14.42 1.06
N ASP A 243 2.19 13.35 0.46
CA ASP A 243 2.72 12.66 -0.73
C ASP A 243 4.21 12.25 -0.57
N ILE A 244 4.53 11.45 0.46
CA ILE A 244 5.90 11.05 0.81
C ILE A 244 6.10 9.55 1.03
N LEU A 245 7.26 9.06 0.57
CA LEU A 245 7.78 7.75 0.96
C LEU A 245 8.58 7.87 2.28
N LEU A 246 8.33 6.96 3.20
CA LEU A 246 9.00 6.82 4.49
C LEU A 246 9.84 5.54 4.54
N ALA A 247 11.01 5.60 5.18
CA ALA A 247 11.67 4.45 5.78
C ALA A 247 11.13 4.26 7.20
N ILE A 248 10.55 3.11 7.50
CA ILE A 248 9.97 2.77 8.82
C ILE A 248 10.90 1.80 9.53
N ASN A 249 11.29 2.17 10.76
CA ASN A 249 12.11 1.31 11.62
C ASN A 249 11.23 0.23 12.30
N PRO A 250 11.49 -1.07 12.09
CA PRO A 250 10.63 -2.17 12.59
C PRO A 250 10.77 -2.44 14.11
N VAL A 251 11.73 -1.80 14.78
CA VAL A 251 12.00 -1.95 16.22
C VAL A 251 11.38 -0.81 17.03
N THR A 252 11.24 0.38 16.44
CA THR A 252 10.72 1.58 17.11
C THR A 252 9.44 2.14 16.48
N GLY A 253 8.99 1.60 15.34
CA GLY A 253 7.86 2.10 14.54
C GLY A 253 8.10 3.42 13.82
N LYS A 254 9.04 4.24 14.28
CA LYS A 254 9.39 5.55 13.72
C LYS A 254 9.62 5.52 12.21
N GLY A 255 8.84 6.33 11.48
CA GLY A 255 9.06 6.71 10.10
C GLY A 255 10.11 7.82 9.96
N THR A 256 10.82 7.80 8.84
CA THR A 256 11.78 8.83 8.42
C THR A 256 11.55 9.12 6.94
N LYS A 257 11.27 10.37 6.58
CA LYS A 257 11.02 10.76 5.18
C LYS A 257 12.24 10.46 4.30
N ILE A 258 11.99 9.77 3.19
CA ILE A 258 12.96 9.56 2.09
C ILE A 258 12.82 10.70 1.08
N GLY A 259 11.59 10.97 0.63
CA GLY A 259 11.29 12.03 -0.33
C GLY A 259 9.82 12.06 -0.75
N ASN A 260 9.49 12.92 -1.71
CA ASN A 260 8.11 13.09 -2.21
C ASN A 260 7.85 12.24 -3.45
N TYR A 261 6.61 11.78 -3.62
CA TYR A 261 6.16 11.08 -4.82
C TYR A 261 6.31 11.95 -6.08
N GLY A 262 6.04 13.25 -5.97
CA GLY A 262 6.00 14.19 -7.11
C GLY A 262 4.71 14.13 -7.94
N VAL A 263 3.76 13.31 -7.52
CA VAL A 263 2.36 13.26 -7.96
C VAL A 263 1.47 13.10 -6.72
N ASN A 264 0.18 13.45 -6.81
CA ASN A 264 -0.74 13.33 -5.69
C ASN A 264 -1.41 11.94 -5.67
N PHE A 265 -1.18 11.16 -4.61
CA PHE A 265 -1.82 9.87 -4.37
C PHE A 265 -3.09 10.04 -3.53
N GLY A 266 -4.12 9.26 -3.84
CA GLY A 266 -5.36 9.22 -3.07
C GLY A 266 -5.29 8.23 -1.92
N ASN A 267 -6.28 7.32 -1.86
CA ASN A 267 -6.00 6.02 -1.26
C ASN A 267 -4.90 5.32 -2.08
N GLY A 268 -4.08 4.50 -1.42
CA GLY A 268 -3.03 3.75 -2.11
C GLY A 268 -2.45 2.67 -1.24
N GLY A 269 -1.60 1.84 -1.82
CA GLY A 269 -0.92 0.75 -1.14
C GLY A 269 0.39 0.43 -1.84
N ALA A 270 1.33 -0.15 -1.11
CA ALA A 270 2.69 -0.45 -1.55
C ALA A 270 3.01 -1.93 -1.44
N THR A 271 3.82 -2.46 -2.35
CA THR A 271 4.49 -3.76 -2.18
C THR A 271 5.90 -3.76 -2.77
N TRP A 272 6.82 -4.48 -2.14
CA TRP A 272 8.22 -4.55 -2.54
C TRP A 272 8.44 -5.54 -3.69
N SER A 273 9.41 -5.25 -4.55
CA SER A 273 9.83 -6.14 -5.61
C SER A 273 11.34 -6.16 -5.80
N ASP A 274 11.94 -7.32 -5.50
CA ASP A 274 13.38 -7.57 -5.72
C ASP A 274 13.78 -7.50 -7.20
N SER A 275 12.87 -7.79 -8.13
CA SER A 275 13.16 -7.84 -9.57
C SER A 275 13.25 -6.46 -10.25
N ILE A 276 12.57 -5.43 -9.71
CA ILE A 276 12.75 -4.03 -10.11
C ILE A 276 13.61 -3.23 -9.10
N ASN A 277 14.02 -3.86 -8.00
CA ASN A 277 14.72 -3.22 -6.89
C ASN A 277 14.00 -1.95 -6.35
N GLY A 278 12.68 -2.03 -6.22
CA GLY A 278 11.83 -0.90 -5.87
C GLY A 278 10.46 -1.31 -5.34
N VAL A 279 9.66 -0.31 -4.99
CA VAL A 279 8.28 -0.48 -4.50
C VAL A 279 7.32 -0.32 -5.68
N TYR A 280 6.41 -1.28 -5.89
CA TYR A 280 5.20 -1.05 -6.66
C TYR A 280 4.15 -0.36 -5.79
N ALA A 281 3.43 0.62 -6.34
CA ALA A 281 2.32 1.27 -5.67
C ALA A 281 1.12 1.42 -6.61
N ILE A 282 -0.10 1.25 -6.09
CA ILE A 282 -1.33 1.63 -6.80
C ILE A 282 -1.87 2.92 -6.19
N ASP A 283 -2.23 3.86 -7.07
CA ASP A 283 -2.98 5.06 -6.74
C ASP A 283 -4.47 4.88 -7.08
N ALA A 284 -5.35 5.21 -6.13
CA ALA A 284 -6.80 5.23 -6.29
C ALA A 284 -7.34 6.48 -7.01
N ASN A 285 -6.59 7.59 -7.09
CA ASN A 285 -7.05 8.80 -7.79
C ASN A 285 -6.98 8.64 -9.32
N SER A 286 -5.98 7.91 -9.81
CA SER A 286 -5.70 7.67 -11.23
C SER A 286 -5.87 6.21 -11.65
N ASP A 287 -6.25 5.32 -10.73
CA ASP A 287 -6.44 3.88 -10.94
C ASP A 287 -5.28 3.24 -11.73
N SER A 288 -4.05 3.53 -11.28
CA SER A 288 -2.81 3.28 -12.03
C SER A 288 -1.71 2.68 -11.14
N LEU A 289 -0.84 1.87 -11.75
CA LEU A 289 0.34 1.27 -11.12
C LEU A 289 1.58 2.13 -11.37
N TYR A 290 2.32 2.40 -10.31
CA TYR A 290 3.56 3.17 -10.27
C TYR A 290 4.71 2.32 -9.72
N THR A 291 5.96 2.67 -10.05
CA THR A 291 7.09 2.41 -9.15
C THR A 291 7.34 3.63 -8.26
N LEU A 292 7.78 3.40 -7.02
CA LEU A 292 8.38 4.42 -6.16
C LEU A 292 9.87 4.08 -5.99
N ASP A 293 10.75 5.06 -6.23
CA ASP A 293 12.19 4.91 -6.00
C ASP A 293 12.49 4.88 -4.48
N PRO A 294 13.04 3.78 -3.94
CA PRO A 294 13.33 3.65 -2.50
C PRO A 294 14.43 4.59 -1.98
N LYS A 295 15.12 5.34 -2.86
CA LYS A 295 16.17 6.31 -2.49
C LYS A 295 15.71 7.76 -2.54
N THR A 296 14.72 8.09 -3.37
CA THR A 296 14.25 9.47 -3.57
C THR A 296 12.76 9.67 -3.28
N GLY A 297 12.00 8.59 -3.06
CA GLY A 297 10.55 8.60 -2.91
C GLY A 297 9.78 8.88 -4.19
N LYS A 298 10.45 9.22 -5.29
CA LYS A 298 9.82 9.67 -6.54
C LYS A 298 9.00 8.55 -7.19
N ALA A 299 7.76 8.88 -7.56
CA ALA A 299 6.88 8.02 -8.33
C ALA A 299 7.19 8.09 -9.83
N SER A 300 7.07 6.95 -10.52
CA SER A 300 7.08 6.85 -11.97
C SER A 300 5.91 5.97 -12.42
N LEU A 301 5.03 6.51 -13.28
CA LEU A 301 3.89 5.77 -13.82
C LEU A 301 4.40 4.58 -14.65
N ILE A 302 3.83 3.41 -14.44
CA ILE A 302 4.05 2.23 -15.28
C ILE A 302 2.88 2.09 -16.26
N VAL A 303 1.66 1.93 -15.74
CA VAL A 303 0.48 1.57 -16.56
C VAL A 303 -0.83 1.89 -15.85
N LYS A 304 -1.86 2.28 -16.61
CA LYS A 304 -3.25 2.42 -16.14
C LYS A 304 -3.86 1.03 -15.93
N LEU A 305 -4.51 0.79 -14.80
CA LEU A 305 -5.16 -0.49 -14.51
C LEU A 305 -6.52 -0.61 -15.22
N THR A 306 -6.93 -1.83 -15.55
CA THR A 306 -8.25 -2.14 -16.12
C THR A 306 -9.37 -2.23 -15.08
N LYS A 307 -9.06 -1.95 -13.81
CA LYS A 307 -9.95 -2.00 -12.65
C LYS A 307 -9.84 -0.69 -11.88
N ASP A 308 -10.99 -0.19 -11.44
CA ASP A 308 -11.09 1.00 -10.61
C ASP A 308 -10.97 0.61 -9.11
N PHE A 309 -10.20 1.36 -8.33
CA PHE A 309 -9.80 1.06 -6.95
C PHE A 309 -10.26 2.16 -5.98
N GLY A 310 -11.45 2.00 -5.37
CA GLY A 310 -11.88 2.91 -4.29
C GLY A 310 -11.06 2.77 -3.00
N THR A 311 -10.55 1.57 -2.73
CA THR A 311 -9.52 1.25 -1.73
C THR A 311 -8.45 0.37 -2.37
N VAL A 312 -7.24 0.37 -1.82
CA VAL A 312 -6.12 -0.44 -2.35
C VAL A 312 -5.58 -1.32 -1.23
N GLY A 313 -5.75 -2.63 -1.35
CA GLY A 313 -4.78 -3.59 -0.82
C GLY A 313 -3.96 -4.14 -1.97
N ILE A 314 -2.65 -4.27 -1.80
CA ILE A 314 -1.73 -4.81 -2.80
C ILE A 314 -0.62 -5.59 -2.09
N GLU A 315 -0.20 -6.73 -2.65
CA GLU A 315 1.01 -7.43 -2.24
C GLU A 315 1.55 -8.31 -3.36
N LEU A 316 2.86 -8.23 -3.63
CA LEU A 316 3.59 -9.15 -4.51
C LEU A 316 3.94 -10.40 -3.70
N HIS A 317 3.35 -11.53 -4.07
CA HIS A 317 3.56 -12.77 -3.32
C HIS A 317 4.93 -13.40 -3.69
N PRO A 318 5.90 -13.49 -2.78
CA PRO A 318 7.29 -13.80 -3.14
C PRO A 318 7.48 -15.25 -3.61
N GLY A 319 6.60 -16.16 -3.21
CA GLY A 319 6.60 -17.55 -3.68
C GLY A 319 6.15 -17.77 -5.13
N ASN A 320 5.64 -16.75 -5.85
CA ASN A 320 5.29 -16.87 -7.28
C ASN A 320 5.53 -15.59 -8.12
N GLY A 321 5.89 -14.46 -7.50
CA GLY A 321 6.17 -13.20 -8.19
C GLY A 321 4.93 -12.46 -8.71
N ILE A 322 3.71 -12.94 -8.41
CA ILE A 322 2.46 -12.33 -8.85
C ILE A 322 2.09 -11.19 -7.90
N ILE A 323 1.76 -10.03 -8.46
CA ILE A 323 1.12 -8.93 -7.74
C ILE A 323 -0.36 -9.28 -7.56
N TYR A 324 -0.79 -9.40 -6.31
CA TYR A 324 -2.19 -9.52 -5.93
C TYR A 324 -2.72 -8.17 -5.45
N ALA A 325 -3.99 -7.90 -5.69
CA ALA A 325 -4.65 -6.69 -5.24
C ALA A 325 -6.10 -6.95 -4.79
N CYS A 326 -6.66 -6.03 -4.00
CA CYS A 326 -8.05 -6.06 -3.56
C CYS A 326 -8.60 -4.63 -3.38
N THR A 327 -9.94 -4.49 -3.46
CA THR A 327 -10.59 -3.17 -3.37
C THR A 327 -11.99 -3.23 -2.72
N SER A 328 -12.80 -2.19 -2.94
CA SER A 328 -14.12 -1.94 -2.35
C SER A 328 -15.15 -3.07 -2.50
N ASP A 329 -15.03 -3.89 -3.55
CA ASP A 329 -15.91 -5.04 -3.81
C ASP A 329 -15.46 -6.34 -3.13
N SER A 330 -14.34 -6.31 -2.40
CA SER A 330 -13.70 -7.46 -1.76
C SER A 330 -13.58 -8.69 -2.69
N ILE A 331 -13.13 -8.45 -3.92
CA ILE A 331 -12.58 -9.48 -4.82
C ILE A 331 -11.04 -9.44 -4.73
N LEU A 332 -10.40 -10.61 -4.76
CA LEU A 332 -8.97 -10.76 -4.99
C LEU A 332 -8.71 -10.70 -6.49
N TYR A 333 -7.74 -9.88 -6.90
CA TYR A 333 -7.30 -9.71 -8.28
C TYR A 333 -5.81 -10.11 -8.41
N THR A 334 -5.40 -10.56 -9.58
CA THR A 334 -4.00 -10.47 -10.02
C THR A 334 -3.81 -9.21 -10.87
N VAL A 335 -2.61 -8.63 -10.82
CA VAL A 335 -2.22 -7.45 -11.60
C VAL A 335 -1.03 -7.82 -12.48
N ASP A 336 -1.15 -7.64 -13.80
CA ASP A 336 0.01 -7.64 -14.70
C ASP A 336 0.63 -6.24 -14.74
N PRO A 337 1.86 -6.03 -14.20
CA PRO A 337 2.51 -4.72 -14.20
C PRO A 337 2.90 -4.23 -15.60
N LYS A 338 2.88 -5.07 -16.65
CA LYS A 338 3.21 -4.66 -18.03
C LYS A 338 2.02 -4.12 -18.80
N THR A 339 0.83 -4.71 -18.61
CA THR A 339 -0.38 -4.37 -19.39
C THR A 339 -1.44 -3.65 -18.57
N GLY A 340 -1.34 -3.63 -17.24
CA GLY A 340 -2.38 -3.12 -16.34
C GLY A 340 -3.61 -4.03 -16.24
N ALA A 341 -3.57 -5.21 -16.86
CA ALA A 341 -4.66 -6.18 -16.78
C ALA A 341 -4.87 -6.63 -15.33
N THR A 342 -6.09 -6.42 -14.83
CA THR A 342 -6.49 -6.69 -13.44
C THR A 342 -7.55 -7.78 -13.44
N ASN A 343 -7.12 -9.03 -13.24
CA ASN A 343 -7.95 -10.22 -13.48
C ASN A 343 -8.52 -10.76 -12.17
N PRO A 344 -9.85 -11.00 -12.05
CA PRO A 344 -10.46 -11.50 -10.82
C PRO A 344 -10.10 -12.96 -10.56
N VAL A 345 -9.66 -13.25 -9.32
CA VAL A 345 -9.37 -14.61 -8.81
C VAL A 345 -10.57 -15.17 -8.07
N GLY A 346 -11.19 -14.38 -7.18
CA GLY A 346 -12.35 -14.82 -6.41
C GLY A 346 -12.76 -13.88 -5.27
N LYS A 347 -13.90 -14.17 -4.64
CA LYS A 347 -14.49 -13.36 -3.57
C LYS A 347 -13.79 -13.62 -2.22
N LEU A 348 -13.28 -12.56 -1.62
CA LEU A 348 -12.63 -12.56 -0.30
C LEU A 348 -13.65 -12.74 0.85
N PRO A 349 -13.21 -13.20 2.04
CA PRO A 349 -14.06 -13.36 3.23
C PRO A 349 -14.45 -12.03 3.92
N HIS A 350 -13.96 -10.88 3.45
CA HIS A 350 -14.25 -9.57 4.03
C HIS A 350 -15.74 -9.21 3.93
N LEU A 351 -16.30 -8.73 5.04
CA LEU A 351 -17.68 -8.22 5.13
C LEU A 351 -17.85 -6.77 4.63
N ALA A 352 -16.77 -6.17 4.09
CA ALA A 352 -16.70 -4.79 3.60
C ALA A 352 -15.59 -4.69 2.53
N ALA A 353 -15.17 -3.47 2.20
CA ALA A 353 -14.00 -3.21 1.35
C ALA A 353 -12.73 -3.93 1.87
N CYS A 354 -11.87 -4.37 0.94
CA CYS A 354 -10.52 -4.84 1.25
C CYS A 354 -9.50 -3.74 0.92
N ASN A 355 -8.50 -3.59 1.78
CA ASN A 355 -7.50 -2.53 1.72
C ASN A 355 -6.09 -2.95 2.19
N ASN A 356 -5.86 -4.22 2.50
CA ASN A 356 -4.56 -4.70 2.94
C ASN A 356 -4.37 -6.18 2.60
N LEU A 357 -3.16 -6.56 2.19
CA LEU A 357 -2.75 -7.93 1.86
C LEU A 357 -1.30 -8.08 2.32
N ALA A 358 -0.92 -9.24 2.87
CA ALA A 358 0.44 -9.51 3.34
C ALA A 358 0.89 -10.91 2.91
N ALA A 359 2.05 -11.04 2.28
CA ALA A 359 2.55 -12.30 1.73
C ALA A 359 3.80 -12.79 2.48
N PRO A 360 3.82 -14.03 2.99
CA PRO A 360 4.93 -14.50 3.81
C PRO A 360 6.19 -14.76 2.98
N TRP A 361 7.26 -14.00 3.25
CA TRP A 361 8.61 -14.30 2.75
C TRP A 361 9.16 -15.64 3.25
N ASN A 362 8.71 -16.10 4.42
CA ASN A 362 9.14 -17.32 5.09
C ASN A 362 7.93 -18.14 5.56
N LYS A 363 8.02 -19.47 5.53
CA LYS A 363 6.96 -20.39 6.00
C LYS A 363 6.52 -20.09 7.44
N VAL A 364 5.26 -19.68 7.63
CA VAL A 364 4.65 -19.52 8.96
C VAL A 364 4.03 -20.84 9.40
N LYS A 365 4.76 -21.62 10.20
CA LYS A 365 4.45 -23.03 10.55
C LYS A 365 3.03 -23.30 11.06
N CYS A 366 2.40 -22.35 11.76
CA CYS A 366 1.03 -22.52 12.28
C CYS A 366 -0.09 -22.32 11.24
N LEU A 367 0.26 -21.86 10.03
CA LEU A 367 -0.65 -21.56 8.94
C LEU A 367 -0.51 -22.53 7.76
N GLU A 368 0.46 -23.43 7.81
CA GLU A 368 0.59 -24.53 6.84
C GLU A 368 -0.60 -25.50 6.99
N ALA A 369 -0.93 -26.23 5.92
CA ALA A 369 -1.87 -27.35 6.03
C ALA A 369 -1.23 -28.49 6.86
N PRO A 370 -2.02 -29.20 7.69
CA PRO A 370 -1.53 -30.31 8.52
C PRO A 370 -1.21 -31.58 7.72
#